data_AF-A0A963KIW5-F1
#
_entry.id   AF-A0A963KIW5-F1
#
_cell.length_a   1.000
_cell.length_b   1.000
_cell.length_c   1.000
_cell.angle_alpha   90.00
_cell.angle_beta   90.00
_cell.angle_gamma   90.00
#
_symmetry.space_group_name_H-M   'P 1'
#
loop_
_entity.id
_entity.type
_entity.pdbx_description
1 polymer ?
#
loop_
_entity_poly.entity_id
_entity_poly.type
_entity_poly.pdbx_seq_one_letter_code
_entity_poly.pdbx_strand_id
1 'polypeptide(L)'
;MNLELMDYIRLGIAAVFTADPVAVVFGVPISITLVMVFSGLLAGIVVGAIPGLSGPFAMAVSLPILLSSFGFTAAALLPVLGFLIGLMKGATLGGAVPAILFNTPGTPDSLLT
;
A
#
# COMPACT_ATOMS: atom_id res chain seq x y z
N MET A 1 -17.53 -27.43 -2.91
CA MET A 1 -16.57 -26.31 -3.06
C MET A 1 -15.19 -26.95 -3.15
N ASN A 2 -14.57 -26.95 -4.33
CA ASN A 2 -13.47 -27.86 -4.70
C ASN A 2 -12.20 -27.60 -3.88
N LEU A 3 -11.55 -28.68 -3.40
CA LEU A 3 -10.30 -28.67 -2.63
C LEU A 3 -9.19 -27.84 -3.30
N GLU A 4 -9.13 -27.85 -4.64
CA GLU A 4 -8.14 -27.10 -5.42
C GLU A 4 -8.21 -25.59 -5.23
N LEU A 5 -9.42 -25.00 -5.16
CA LEU A 5 -9.60 -23.56 -4.97
C LEU A 5 -9.04 -23.10 -3.61
N MET A 6 -9.25 -23.92 -2.58
CA MET A 6 -8.78 -23.63 -1.23
C MET A 6 -7.26 -23.56 -1.16
N ASP A 7 -6.57 -24.39 -1.95
CA ASP A 7 -5.11 -24.45 -1.96
C ASP A 7 -4.48 -23.24 -2.66
N TYR A 8 -5.09 -22.74 -3.74
CA TYR A 8 -4.67 -21.47 -4.36
C TYR A 8 -4.81 -20.27 -3.43
N ILE A 9 -5.91 -20.19 -2.68
CA ILE A 9 -6.13 -19.11 -1.70
C ILE A 9 -5.07 -19.16 -0.60
N ARG A 10 -4.78 -20.36 -0.07
CA ARG A 10 -3.75 -20.54 0.96
C ARG A 10 -2.36 -20.16 0.45
N LEU A 11 -2.01 -20.56 -0.77
CA LEU A 11 -0.76 -20.18 -1.44
C LEU A 11 -0.65 -18.67 -1.61
N GLY A 12 -1.72 -17.99 -2.02
CA GLY A 12 -1.75 -16.54 -2.15
C GLY A 12 -1.52 -15.82 -0.83
N ILE A 13 -2.18 -16.25 0.25
CA ILE A 13 -1.98 -15.67 1.59
C ILE A 13 -0.55 -15.92 2.07
N ALA A 14 -0.05 -17.15 1.95
CA ALA A 14 1.31 -17.49 2.37
C ALA A 14 2.35 -16.66 1.60
N ALA A 15 2.17 -16.47 0.29
CA ALA A 15 3.07 -15.69 -0.56
C ALA A 15 3.30 -14.26 -0.04
N VAL A 16 2.30 -13.60 0.54
CA VAL A 16 2.47 -12.24 1.10
C VAL A 16 3.52 -12.20 2.21
N PHE A 17 3.60 -13.26 3.01
CA PHE A 17 4.51 -13.32 4.16
C PHE A 17 5.85 -13.99 3.84
N THR A 18 5.88 -14.92 2.88
CA THR A 18 7.06 -15.76 2.62
C THR A 18 7.76 -15.46 1.29
N ALA A 19 7.15 -14.69 0.37
CA ALA A 19 7.81 -14.37 -0.90
C ALA A 19 8.98 -13.40 -0.70
N ASP A 20 10.09 -13.67 -1.39
CA ASP A 20 11.30 -12.83 -1.46
C ASP A 20 11.69 -12.19 -0.11
N PRO A 21 12.12 -13.01 0.88
CA PRO A 21 12.47 -12.53 2.21
C PRO A 21 13.73 -11.66 2.17
N VAL A 22 13.64 -10.46 2.74
CA VAL A 22 14.72 -9.46 2.77
C VAL A 22 15.48 -9.50 4.09
N ALA A 23 14.78 -9.79 5.19
CA ALA A 23 15.36 -9.87 6.52
C ALA A 23 14.67 -10.96 7.34
N VAL A 24 15.39 -11.54 8.30
CA VAL A 24 14.81 -12.47 9.28
C VAL A 24 14.92 -11.82 10.64
N VAL A 25 13.78 -11.52 11.26
CA VAL A 25 13.71 -10.87 12.57
C VAL A 25 13.06 -11.85 13.55
N PHE A 26 13.76 -12.17 14.64
CA PHE A 26 13.32 -13.14 15.66
C PHE A 26 12.88 -14.51 15.10
N GLY A 27 13.48 -14.96 14.00
CA GLY A 27 13.14 -16.24 13.34
C GLY A 27 11.98 -16.16 12.35
N VAL A 28 11.38 -14.98 12.15
CA VAL A 28 10.31 -14.76 11.16
C VAL A 28 10.90 -14.09 9.90
N PRO A 29 10.71 -14.66 8.70
CA PRO A 29 11.10 -14.02 7.45
C PRO A 29 10.18 -12.82 7.17
N ILE A 30 10.78 -11.66 6.92
CA ILE A 30 10.09 -10.44 6.49
C ILE A 30 10.21 -10.35 4.97
N SER A 31 9.09 -10.47 4.27
CA SER A 31 9.01 -10.28 2.82
C SER A 31 9.23 -8.83 2.42
N ILE A 32 9.75 -8.62 1.21
CA ILE A 32 9.81 -7.29 0.58
C ILE A 32 8.43 -6.64 0.49
N THR A 33 7.36 -7.44 0.35
CA THR A 33 5.98 -6.96 0.29
C THR A 33 5.58 -6.21 1.55
N LEU A 34 5.88 -6.74 2.74
CA LEU A 34 5.56 -6.08 4.00
C LEU A 34 6.35 -4.78 4.19
N VAL A 35 7.62 -4.79 3.79
CA VAL A 35 8.45 -3.57 3.80
C VAL A 35 7.84 -2.50 2.90
N MET A 36 7.35 -2.91 1.72
CA MET A 36 6.69 -2.00 0.78
C MET A 36 5.34 -1.49 1.26
N VAL A 37 4.54 -2.32 1.94
CA VAL A 37 3.31 -1.85 2.59
C VAL A 37 3.63 -0.76 3.61
N PHE A 38 4.67 -0.97 4.42
CA PHE A 38 5.05 0.00 5.44
C PHE A 38 5.64 1.29 4.85
N SER A 39 6.50 1.19 3.83
CA SER A 39 7.04 2.36 3.15
C SER A 39 5.94 3.13 2.40
N GLY A 40 5.02 2.41 1.76
CA GLY A 40 3.82 2.97 1.14
C GLY A 40 2.96 3.70 2.16
N LEU A 41 2.72 3.12 3.33
CA LEU A 41 1.99 3.76 4.43
C LEU A 41 2.61 5.10 4.84
N LEU A 42 3.92 5.13 5.07
CA LEU A 42 4.62 6.36 5.45
C LEU A 42 4.56 7.42 4.34
N ALA A 43 4.81 7.03 3.09
CA ALA A 43 4.68 7.90 1.94
C ALA A 43 3.26 8.45 1.82
N GLY A 44 2.25 7.59 2.00
CA GLY A 44 0.83 7.95 2.02
C GLY A 44 0.51 8.99 3.09
N ILE A 45 1.03 8.86 4.31
CA ILE A 45 0.80 9.84 5.38
C ILE A 45 1.33 11.22 4.98
N VAL A 46 2.55 11.29 4.46
CA VAL A 46 3.17 12.55 4.03
C VAL A 46 2.37 13.20 2.91
N VAL A 47 2.00 12.40 1.92
CA VAL A 47 1.23 12.81 0.74
C VAL A 47 -0.18 13.27 1.13
N GLY A 48 -0.85 12.54 2.01
CA GLY A 48 -2.20 12.86 2.47
C GLY A 48 -2.24 14.09 3.39
N ALA A 49 -1.12 14.45 4.03
CA ALA A 49 -1.04 15.68 4.81
C ALA A 49 -1.06 16.96 3.93
N ILE A 50 -0.81 16.83 2.62
CA ILE A 50 -0.87 17.94 1.68
C ILE A 50 -2.35 18.26 1.37
N PRO A 51 -2.85 19.46 1.76
CA PRO A 51 -4.25 19.81 1.53
C PRO A 51 -4.56 19.82 0.03
N GLY A 52 -5.64 19.13 -0.36
CA GLY A 52 -6.11 19.04 -1.74
C GLY A 52 -5.51 17.90 -2.56
N LEU A 53 -4.55 17.12 -2.04
CA LEU A 53 -4.01 15.95 -2.72
C LEU A 53 -4.69 14.66 -2.22
N SER A 54 -5.29 13.89 -3.13
CA SER A 54 -6.05 12.69 -2.77
C SER A 54 -5.19 11.41 -2.86
N GLY A 55 -5.50 10.43 -2.00
CA GLY A 55 -4.87 9.10 -2.03
C GLY A 55 -4.92 8.41 -3.41
N PRO A 56 -6.06 8.40 -4.13
CA PRO A 56 -6.13 7.87 -5.51
C PRO A 56 -5.15 8.53 -6.47
N PHE A 57 -4.96 9.85 -6.39
CA PHE A 57 -4.04 10.57 -7.26
C PHE A 57 -2.59 10.13 -7.01
N ALA A 58 -2.19 10.03 -5.74
CA ALA A 58 -0.87 9.56 -5.37
C ALA A 58 -0.61 8.11 -5.79
N MET A 59 -1.61 7.23 -5.72
CA MET A 59 -1.50 5.87 -6.25
C MET A 59 -1.31 5.86 -7.77
N ALA A 60 -2.06 6.69 -8.51
CA ALA A 60 -1.97 6.76 -9.97
C ALA A 60 -0.57 7.19 -10.44
N VAL A 61 0.08 8.11 -9.72
CA VAL A 61 1.46 8.54 -10.00
C VAL A 61 2.48 7.51 -9.56
N SER A 62 2.24 6.82 -8.44
CA SER A 62 3.19 5.84 -7.88
C SER A 62 3.29 4.57 -8.74
N LEU A 63 2.18 4.11 -9.32
CA LEU A 63 2.14 2.88 -10.12
C LEU A 63 3.20 2.84 -11.27
N PRO A 64 3.27 3.82 -12.18
CA PRO A 64 4.28 3.80 -13.26
C PRO A 64 5.72 3.89 -12.73
N ILE A 65 5.96 4.62 -11.64
CA ILE A 65 7.28 4.74 -11.01
C ILE A 65 7.71 3.39 -10.44
N LEU A 66 6.81 2.70 -9.74
CA LEU A 66 7.06 1.39 -9.16
C LEU A 66 7.28 0.33 -10.24
N LEU A 67 6.48 0.34 -11.31
CA LEU A 67 6.69 -0.55 -12.46
C LEU A 67 8.01 -0.29 -13.16
N SER A 68 8.47 0.96 -13.24
CA SER A 68 9.80 1.27 -13.77
C SER A 68 10.94 0.77 -12.88
N SER A 69 10.74 0.70 -11.56
CA SER A 69 11.77 0.25 -10.60
C SER A 69 11.81 -1.26 -10.43
N PHE A 70 10.65 -1.93 -10.40
CA PHE A 70 10.52 -3.38 -10.17
C PHE A 70 10.40 -4.19 -11.46
N GLY A 71 10.14 -3.53 -12.59
CA GLY A 71 9.87 -4.16 -13.86
C GLY A 71 8.47 -4.77 -13.96
N PHE A 72 8.20 -5.44 -15.08
CA PHE A 72 6.92 -6.05 -15.42
C PHE A 72 6.90 -7.57 -15.15
N THR A 73 7.57 -8.02 -14.09
CA THR A 73 7.64 -9.45 -13.74
C THR A 73 6.53 -9.83 -12.77
N ALA A 74 6.13 -11.11 -12.75
CA ALA A 74 5.12 -11.60 -11.81
C ALA A 74 5.55 -11.46 -10.34
N ALA A 75 6.86 -11.50 -10.07
CA ALA A 75 7.42 -11.31 -8.73
C ALA A 75 7.26 -9.87 -8.23
N ALA A 76 7.27 -8.87 -9.13
CA ALA A 76 7.09 -7.47 -8.78
C ALA A 76 5.66 -7.13 -8.34
N LEU A 77 4.67 -7.95 -8.69
CA LEU A 77 3.25 -7.64 -8.46
C LEU A 77 2.91 -7.50 -6.97
N LEU A 78 3.40 -8.43 -6.13
CA LEU A 78 3.17 -8.42 -4.69
C LEU A 78 3.71 -7.13 -4.01
N PRO A 79 5.00 -6.77 -4.14
CA PRO A 79 5.53 -5.55 -3.53
C PRO A 79 4.91 -4.26 -4.08
N VAL A 80 4.61 -4.18 -5.38
CA VAL A 80 3.97 -3.00 -5.99
C VAL A 80 2.57 -2.81 -5.42
N LEU A 81 1.74 -3.87 -5.39
CA LEU A 81 0.41 -3.80 -4.80
C LEU A 81 0.46 -3.52 -3.30
N GLY A 82 1.42 -4.12 -2.58
CA GLY A 82 1.65 -3.86 -1.17
C GLY A 82 1.89 -2.37 -0.90
N PHE A 83 2.77 -1.74 -1.69
CA PHE A 83 3.03 -0.31 -1.59
C PHE A 83 1.78 0.53 -1.83
N LEU A 84 1.02 0.23 -2.89
CA LEU A 84 -0.19 1.00 -3.24
C LEU A 84 -1.28 0.89 -2.16
N ILE A 85 -1.46 -0.31 -1.59
CA ILE A 85 -2.40 -0.54 -0.47
C ILE A 85 -1.94 0.28 0.75
N GLY A 86 -0.66 0.22 1.09
CA GLY A 86 -0.07 1.01 2.16
C GLY A 86 -0.29 2.50 1.95
N LEU A 87 0.02 3.01 0.75
CA LEU A 87 -0.12 4.42 0.37
C LEU A 87 -1.56 4.91 0.50
N MET A 88 -2.53 4.15 0.03
CA MET A 88 -3.94 4.54 0.14
C MET A 88 -4.39 4.65 1.60
N LYS A 89 -4.00 3.68 2.43
CA LYS A 89 -4.32 3.74 3.87
C LYS A 89 -3.56 4.82 4.61
N GLY A 90 -2.30 5.06 4.25
CA GLY A 90 -1.51 6.16 4.78
C GLY A 90 -2.14 7.51 4.44
N ALA A 91 -2.58 7.70 3.21
CA ALA A 91 -3.20 8.94 2.75
C ALA A 91 -4.50 9.26 3.51
N THR A 92 -5.31 8.26 3.84
CA THR A 92 -6.51 8.49 4.67
C THR A 92 -6.17 8.96 6.08
N LEU A 93 -5.07 8.48 6.67
CA LEU A 93 -4.60 8.93 7.99
C LEU A 93 -3.96 10.33 7.89
N GLY A 94 -3.14 10.56 6.86
CA GLY A 94 -2.49 11.85 6.60
C GLY A 94 -3.49 12.99 6.39
N GLY A 95 -4.61 12.71 5.70
CA GLY A 95 -5.68 13.68 5.45
C GLY A 95 -6.38 14.22 6.70
N ALA A 96 -6.23 13.55 7.85
CA ALA A 96 -6.72 14.07 9.13
C ALA A 96 -5.96 15.35 9.56
N VAL A 97 -4.68 15.49 9.20
CA VAL A 97 -3.85 16.65 9.56
C VAL A 97 -4.39 17.96 8.96
N PRO A 98 -4.57 18.09 7.62
CA PRO A 98 -5.17 19.28 7.04
C PRO A 98 -6.64 19.46 7.43
N ALA A 99 -7.38 18.38 7.69
CA ALA A 99 -8.77 18.49 8.18
C ALA A 99 -8.86 19.18 9.53
N ILE A 100 -7.96 18.86 10.46
CA ILE A 100 -7.90 19.50 11.78
C ILE A 100 -7.40 20.95 11.66
N LEU A 101 -6.39 21.20 10.84
CA LEU A 101 -5.74 22.52 10.77
C LEU A 101 -6.54 23.55 9.96
N PHE A 102 -7.19 23.12 8.87
CA PHE A 102 -7.83 24.03 7.91
C PHE A 102 -9.36 23.89 7.86
N ASN A 103 -9.95 23.00 8.66
CA ASN A 103 -11.39 22.68 8.58
C ASN A 103 -11.86 22.29 7.15
N THR A 104 -10.93 21.97 6.27
CA THR A 104 -11.21 21.45 4.93
C THR A 104 -11.22 19.94 5.01
N PRO A 105 -12.33 19.27 4.68
CA PRO A 105 -12.42 17.82 4.79
C PRO A 105 -11.30 17.12 4.02
N GLY A 106 -10.66 16.14 4.68
CA GLY A 106 -9.44 15.49 4.18
C GLY A 106 -9.67 14.51 3.02
N THR A 107 -10.92 14.15 2.75
CA THR A 107 -11.30 13.33 1.59
C THR A 107 -12.47 13.97 0.84
N PRO A 108 -12.55 13.82 -0.50
CA PRO A 108 -13.65 14.39 -1.28
C PRO A 108 -15.03 13.90 -0.81
N ASP A 109 -15.13 12.66 -0.35
CA ASP A 109 -16.37 12.09 0.18
C ASP A 109 -16.90 12.83 1.42
N SER A 110 -15.98 13.32 2.27
CA SER A 110 -16.35 14.06 3.49
C SER A 110 -16.77 15.51 3.25
N LEU A 111 -16.64 16.03 2.02
CA LEU A 111 -17.19 17.34 1.64
C LEU A 111 -18.70 17.28 1.35
N LEU A 112 -19.23 16.09 1.04
CA LEU A 112 -20.57 15.94 0.46
C LEU A 112 -21.65 15.61 1.49
N THR A 113 -21.23 15.27 2.72
CA THR A 113 -22.10 14.84 3.84
C THR A 113 -22.12 15.94 4.90
#